data_AF-A0A2V9U5N7-F1
#
_entry.id   AF-A0A2V9U5N7-F1
#
_cell.length_a   1.000
_cell.length_b   1.000
_cell.length_c   1.000
_cell.angle_alpha   90.00
_cell.angle_beta   90.00
_cell.angle_gamma   90.00
#
_symmetry.space_group_name_H-M   'P 1'
#
loop_
_entity.id
_entity.type
_entity.pdbx_description
1 polymer ?
#
loop_
_entity_poly.entity_id
_entity_poly.type
_entity_poly.pdbx_seq_one_letter_code
_entity_poly.pdbx_strand_id
1 'polypeptide(L)'
;MIKAGRASLCAIIALCFFTSLWSQESADDSLPKVALVADNVGPRQIEELTSKSVPRDYAYAWKTMAEALEGNRPNLLGAYFTGFAKDNLVQRIADQKRTGIHTRYVDQGHKLEAIFYSPAGDAMQLRDRARLEIQIMDGSSVIHREQVNLQYLVLMTPGADRWLVRDLETTPEVHP
;
A
#
# COMPACT_ATOMS: atom_id res chain seq x y z
N MET A 1 -59.09 -33.31 50.52
CA MET A 1 -58.29 -33.79 51.66
C MET A 1 -56.99 -34.39 51.12
N ILE A 2 -55.85 -34.02 51.74
CA ILE A 2 -54.46 -34.60 51.63
C ILE A 2 -53.67 -34.17 50.35
N LYS A 3 -52.79 -33.15 50.39
CA LYS A 3 -51.31 -33.12 50.68
C LYS A 3 -50.49 -34.12 49.85
N ALA A 4 -49.26 -33.90 49.37
CA ALA A 4 -48.30 -32.80 49.18
C ALA A 4 -47.07 -33.49 48.51
N GLY A 5 -46.23 -32.79 47.72
CA GLY A 5 -44.90 -33.32 47.36
C GLY A 5 -44.20 -32.59 46.22
N ARG A 6 -43.19 -31.79 46.56
CA ARG A 6 -42.34 -31.01 45.66
C ARG A 6 -41.22 -31.87 45.08
N ALA A 7 -40.81 -31.62 43.84
CA ALA A 7 -39.40 -31.71 43.45
C ALA A 7 -39.15 -30.81 42.22
N SER A 8 -38.32 -29.79 42.41
CA SER A 8 -37.75 -28.94 41.37
C SER A 8 -36.95 -29.76 40.36
N LEU A 9 -36.99 -29.37 39.09
CA LEU A 9 -35.77 -29.30 38.29
C LEU A 9 -35.87 -28.16 37.28
N CYS A 10 -35.04 -27.14 37.51
CA CYS A 10 -34.77 -26.07 36.57
C CYS A 10 -34.18 -26.65 35.28
N ALA A 11 -34.80 -26.36 34.14
CA ALA A 11 -34.12 -26.40 32.85
C ALA A 11 -34.17 -24.98 32.27
N ILE A 12 -33.20 -24.17 32.67
CA ILE A 12 -32.92 -22.89 32.02
C ILE A 12 -32.34 -23.22 30.65
N ILE A 13 -33.14 -23.06 29.60
CA ILE A 13 -32.66 -23.09 28.22
C ILE A 13 -31.87 -21.80 28.01
N ALA A 14 -30.54 -21.89 28.14
CA ALA A 14 -29.63 -20.82 27.75
C ALA A 14 -29.68 -20.68 26.23
N LEU A 15 -30.47 -19.70 25.77
CA LEU A 15 -30.51 -19.29 24.38
C LEU A 15 -29.18 -18.59 24.07
N CYS A 16 -28.24 -19.33 23.49
CA CYS A 16 -27.00 -18.79 22.92
C CYS A 16 -27.37 -17.84 21.78
N PHE A 17 -27.50 -16.54 22.09
CA PHE A 17 -27.41 -15.48 21.10
C PHE A 17 -26.00 -15.50 20.51
N PHE A 18 -25.81 -16.32 19.46
CA PHE A 18 -24.67 -16.23 18.57
C PHE A 18 -24.84 -14.92 17.77
N THR A 19 -24.55 -13.79 18.41
CA THR A 19 -24.32 -12.56 17.67
C THR A 19 -23.09 -12.81 16.81
N SER A 20 -23.31 -12.98 15.52
CA SER A 20 -22.29 -12.91 14.50
C SER A 20 -21.53 -11.60 14.69
N LEU A 21 -20.41 -11.66 15.41
CA LEU A 21 -19.35 -10.68 15.26
C LEU A 21 -18.92 -10.81 13.80
N TRP A 22 -19.44 -9.91 12.98
CA TRP A 22 -18.82 -9.58 11.71
C TRP A 22 -17.42 -9.11 12.06
N SER A 23 -16.43 -9.98 11.84
CA SER A 23 -15.04 -9.56 11.85
C SER A 23 -14.89 -8.49 10.79
N GLN A 24 -14.80 -7.23 11.20
CA GLN A 24 -14.12 -6.23 10.40
C GLN A 24 -12.66 -6.69 10.38
N GLU A 25 -12.25 -7.39 9.33
CA GLU A 25 -10.83 -7.53 9.02
C GLU A 25 -10.28 -6.11 8.95
N SER A 26 -9.39 -5.80 9.90
CA SER A 26 -8.63 -4.56 9.89
C SER A 26 -7.77 -4.55 8.63
N ALA A 27 -7.46 -3.36 8.12
CA ALA A 27 -6.55 -3.20 7.00
C ALA A 27 -5.32 -4.09 7.21
N ASP A 28 -5.03 -4.94 6.22
CA ASP A 28 -3.91 -5.87 6.24
C ASP A 28 -2.62 -5.09 6.54
N ASP A 29 -2.04 -5.28 7.73
CA ASP A 29 -0.78 -4.62 8.15
C ASP A 29 0.42 -5.17 7.36
N SER A 30 0.18 -6.11 6.44
CA SER A 30 1.19 -6.67 5.55
C SER A 30 1.72 -5.62 4.56
N LEU A 31 2.99 -5.78 4.20
CA LEU A 31 3.60 -4.96 3.15
C LEU A 31 3.07 -5.39 1.78
N PRO A 32 2.89 -4.44 0.83
CA PRO A 32 2.64 -4.76 -0.56
C PRO A 32 3.64 -5.77 -1.10
N LYS A 33 3.14 -6.75 -1.86
CA LYS A 33 4.01 -7.74 -2.51
C LYS A 33 4.69 -7.10 -3.70
N VAL A 34 6.02 -7.09 -3.70
CA VAL A 34 6.82 -6.53 -4.80
C VAL A 34 7.75 -7.61 -5.36
N ALA A 35 7.56 -7.96 -6.63
CA ALA A 35 8.47 -8.84 -7.36
C ALA A 35 9.41 -8.03 -8.25
N LEU A 36 10.71 -8.28 -8.18
CA LEU A 36 11.72 -7.62 -9.03
C LEU A 36 12.18 -8.57 -10.14
N VAL A 37 12.16 -8.08 -11.38
CA VAL A 37 12.77 -8.69 -12.56
C VAL A 37 13.97 -7.84 -12.96
N ALA A 38 15.16 -8.43 -12.96
CA ALA A 38 16.43 -7.72 -13.14
C ALA A 38 17.37 -8.35 -14.18
N ASP A 39 16.92 -9.38 -14.91
CA ASP A 39 17.80 -10.25 -15.72
C ASP A 39 18.52 -9.50 -16.86
N ASN A 40 17.99 -8.36 -17.30
CA ASN A 40 18.51 -7.58 -18.43
C ASN A 40 18.92 -6.15 -18.04
N VAL A 41 19.16 -5.89 -16.74
CA VAL A 41 19.55 -4.57 -16.27
C VAL A 41 20.99 -4.24 -16.71
N GLY A 42 21.19 -3.00 -17.15
CA GLY A 42 22.51 -2.46 -17.47
C GLY A 42 22.58 -0.96 -17.25
N PRO A 43 23.77 -0.34 -17.36
CA PRO A 43 25.07 -0.97 -17.59
C PRO A 43 25.67 -1.67 -16.36
N ARG A 44 25.14 -1.44 -15.16
CA ARG A 44 25.61 -2.08 -13.91
C ARG A 44 24.74 -3.28 -13.57
N GLN A 45 25.39 -4.37 -13.16
CA GLN A 45 24.70 -5.55 -12.61
C GLN A 45 24.17 -5.24 -11.20
N ILE A 46 22.99 -5.74 -10.86
CA ILE A 46 22.42 -5.58 -9.52
C ILE A 46 23.09 -6.56 -8.56
N GLU A 47 23.65 -6.03 -7.47
CA GLU A 47 24.23 -6.83 -6.40
C GLU A 47 23.14 -7.53 -5.57
N GLU A 48 23.48 -8.64 -4.90
CA GLU A 48 22.52 -9.42 -4.12
C GLU A 48 21.83 -8.60 -3.00
N LEU A 49 22.55 -7.67 -2.37
CA LEU A 49 21.96 -6.78 -1.37
C LEU A 49 20.99 -5.79 -2.02
N THR A 50 21.34 -5.27 -3.20
CA THR A 50 20.50 -4.34 -3.96
C THR A 50 19.23 -5.03 -4.44
N SER A 51 19.33 -6.27 -4.95
CA SER A 51 18.18 -7.06 -5.42
C SER A 51 17.17 -7.37 -4.31
N LYS A 52 17.60 -7.37 -3.04
CA LYS A 52 16.75 -7.57 -1.86
C LYS A 52 16.22 -6.24 -1.31
N SER A 53 17.06 -5.22 -1.23
CA SER A 53 16.72 -3.92 -0.62
C SER A 53 15.77 -3.10 -1.47
N VAL A 54 15.95 -3.04 -2.80
CA VAL A 54 15.08 -2.27 -3.70
C VAL A 54 13.61 -2.67 -3.58
N PRO A 55 13.21 -3.95 -3.78
CA PRO A 55 11.79 -4.32 -3.69
C PRO A 55 11.23 -4.14 -2.27
N ARG A 56 12.04 -4.38 -1.22
CA ARG A 56 11.64 -4.14 0.16
C ARG A 56 11.34 -2.66 0.42
N ASP A 57 12.28 -1.79 0.07
CA ASP A 57 12.17 -0.35 0.34
C ASP A 57 11.07 0.28 -0.53
N TYR A 58 10.85 -0.24 -1.74
CA TYR A 58 9.71 0.15 -2.57
C TYR A 58 8.36 -0.28 -1.98
N ALA A 59 8.26 -1.48 -1.40
CA ALA A 59 7.05 -1.91 -0.68
C ALA A 59 6.72 -0.98 0.50
N TYR A 60 7.73 -0.55 1.25
CA TYR A 60 7.56 0.44 2.30
C TYR A 60 7.19 1.82 1.76
N ALA A 61 7.72 2.23 0.60
CA ALA A 61 7.29 3.44 -0.07
C ALA A 61 5.78 3.41 -0.37
N TRP A 62 5.27 2.31 -0.93
CA TRP A 62 3.84 2.15 -1.17
C TRP A 62 2.99 2.16 0.11
N LYS A 63 3.41 1.42 1.14
CA LYS A 63 2.72 1.44 2.46
C LYS A 63 2.64 2.86 3.02
N THR A 64 3.77 3.56 3.08
CA THR A 64 3.82 4.94 3.62
C THR A 64 3.03 5.94 2.77
N MET A 65 3.03 5.79 1.45
CA MET A 65 2.20 6.61 0.56
C MET A 65 0.71 6.38 0.79
N ALA A 66 0.28 5.11 0.90
CA ALA A 66 -1.12 4.77 1.17
C ALA A 66 -1.58 5.37 2.51
N GLU A 67 -0.80 5.19 3.58
CA GLU A 67 -1.09 5.75 4.90
C GLU A 67 -1.09 7.30 4.93
N ALA A 68 -0.24 7.92 4.11
CA ALA A 68 -0.15 9.38 3.97
C ALA A 68 -1.37 9.94 3.24
N LEU A 69 -1.79 9.30 2.14
CA LEU A 69 -2.94 9.71 1.35
C LEU A 69 -4.26 9.47 2.09
N GLU A 70 -4.42 8.32 2.75
CA GLU A 70 -5.63 7.99 3.51
C GLU A 70 -5.77 8.89 4.73
N GLY A 71 -4.68 9.11 5.46
CA GLY A 71 -4.69 9.94 6.67
C GLY A 71 -4.57 11.45 6.42
N ASN A 72 -4.36 11.89 5.17
CA ASN A 72 -3.94 13.26 4.85
C ASN A 72 -2.71 13.73 5.69
N ARG A 73 -1.71 12.86 5.83
CA ARG A 73 -0.50 13.04 6.67
C ARG A 73 0.77 13.15 5.81
N PRO A 74 1.10 14.33 5.28
CA PRO A 74 2.23 14.49 4.35
C PRO A 74 3.60 14.21 5.01
N ASN A 75 3.69 14.31 6.34
CA ASN A 75 4.91 14.04 7.09
C ASN A 75 5.36 12.57 6.99
N LEU A 76 4.47 11.63 6.70
CA LEU A 76 4.82 10.21 6.53
C LEU A 76 5.66 9.95 5.27
N LEU A 77 5.52 10.79 4.24
CA LEU A 77 6.22 10.63 2.97
C LEU A 77 7.75 10.72 3.11
N GLY A 78 8.25 11.46 4.10
CA GLY A 78 9.68 11.67 4.30
C GLY A 78 10.48 10.41 4.62
N ALA A 79 9.82 9.29 4.95
CA ALA A 79 10.49 8.03 5.23
C ALA A 79 11.08 7.38 3.97
N TYR A 80 10.36 7.45 2.84
CA TYR A 80 10.72 6.72 1.61
C TYR A 80 10.64 7.56 0.32
N PHE A 81 10.15 8.81 0.39
CA PHE A 81 10.09 9.71 -0.76
C PHE A 81 11.03 10.90 -0.61
N THR A 82 11.59 11.33 -1.74
CA THR A 82 12.41 12.54 -1.88
C THR A 82 12.14 13.18 -3.24
N GLY A 83 12.70 14.37 -3.49
CA GLY A 83 12.59 15.06 -4.78
C GLY A 83 11.15 15.25 -5.27
N PHE A 84 10.97 15.16 -6.59
CA PHE A 84 9.69 15.46 -7.26
C PHE A 84 8.55 14.56 -6.81
N ALA A 85 8.78 13.27 -6.59
CA ALA A 85 7.73 12.37 -6.10
C ALA A 85 7.18 12.84 -4.75
N LYS A 86 8.05 13.27 -3.83
CA LYS A 86 7.63 13.80 -2.52
C LYS A 86 6.83 15.08 -2.69
N ASP A 87 7.34 16.03 -3.48
CA ASP A 87 6.69 17.35 -3.65
C ASP A 87 5.30 17.20 -4.27
N ASN A 88 5.16 16.35 -5.30
CA ASN A 88 3.88 16.06 -5.95
C ASN A 88 2.88 15.41 -4.98
N LEU A 89 3.33 14.45 -4.16
CA LEU A 89 2.47 13.78 -3.18
C LEU A 89 2.06 14.72 -2.03
N VAL A 90 2.96 15.58 -1.56
CA VAL A 90 2.64 16.61 -0.56
C VAL A 90 1.57 17.55 -1.10
N GLN A 91 1.71 18.01 -2.35
CA GLN A 91 0.73 18.87 -2.99
C GLN A 91 -0.62 18.16 -3.14
N ARG A 92 -0.64 16.90 -3.60
CA ARG A 92 -1.87 16.10 -3.72
C ARG A 92 -2.59 15.95 -2.37
N ILE A 93 -1.85 15.69 -1.29
CA ILE A 93 -2.43 15.59 0.06
C ILE A 93 -3.01 16.94 0.51
N ALA A 94 -2.34 18.06 0.21
CA ALA A 94 -2.86 19.38 0.52
C ALA A 94 -4.16 19.68 -0.23
N ASP A 95 -4.24 19.28 -1.50
CA ASP A 95 -5.45 19.43 -2.32
C ASP A 95 -6.60 18.58 -1.79
N GLN A 96 -6.37 17.30 -1.48
CA GLN A 96 -7.33 16.41 -0.82
C GLN A 96 -7.91 17.05 0.46
N LYS A 97 -7.03 17.52 1.34
CA LYS A 97 -7.41 18.16 2.61
C LYS A 97 -8.29 19.39 2.41
N ARG A 98 -8.01 20.22 1.40
CA ARG A 98 -8.81 21.41 1.07
C ARG A 98 -10.23 21.07 0.63
N THR A 99 -10.37 19.94 -0.07
CA THR A 99 -11.66 19.47 -0.58
C THR A 99 -12.44 18.57 0.38
N GLY A 100 -11.85 18.18 1.52
CA GLY A 100 -12.48 17.27 2.50
C GLY A 100 -12.44 15.79 2.11
N ILE A 101 -11.87 15.44 0.96
CA ILE A 101 -11.73 14.05 0.50
C ILE A 101 -10.37 13.46 0.86
N HIS A 102 -10.22 12.15 0.74
CA HIS A 102 -8.93 11.47 0.75
C HIS A 102 -8.93 10.25 -0.17
N THR A 103 -7.74 9.82 -0.58
CA THR A 103 -7.56 8.59 -1.38
C THR A 103 -7.19 7.45 -0.45
N ARG A 104 -7.85 6.31 -0.60
CA ARG A 104 -7.44 5.04 0.00
C ARG A 104 -7.02 4.08 -1.11
N TYR A 105 -5.87 3.43 -0.91
CA TYR A 105 -5.40 2.36 -1.80
C TYR A 105 -5.58 1.00 -1.11
N VAL A 106 -6.11 0.03 -1.86
CA VAL A 106 -6.01 -1.38 -1.52
C VAL A 106 -5.06 -2.02 -2.54
N ASP A 107 -3.88 -2.37 -2.04
CA ASP A 107 -2.75 -2.81 -2.86
C ASP A 107 -2.79 -4.33 -3.09
N GLN A 108 -2.73 -4.76 -4.36
CA GLN A 108 -2.76 -6.16 -4.77
C GLN A 108 -1.41 -6.64 -5.35
N GLY A 109 -0.38 -5.80 -5.22
CA GLY A 109 0.99 -6.11 -5.55
C GLY A 109 1.51 -5.45 -6.82
N HIS A 110 2.83 -5.56 -6.95
CA HIS A 110 3.67 -4.87 -7.91
C HIS A 110 4.58 -5.84 -8.65
N LYS A 111 4.85 -5.53 -9.91
CA LYS A 111 5.91 -6.16 -10.69
C LYS A 111 6.88 -5.07 -11.16
N LEU A 112 8.03 -5.01 -10.50
CA LEU A 112 9.14 -4.15 -10.88
C LEU A 112 10.01 -4.82 -11.94
N GLU A 113 10.35 -4.07 -12.97
CA GLU A 113 11.35 -4.40 -13.97
C GLU A 113 12.45 -3.34 -13.90
N ALA A 114 13.70 -3.77 -13.67
CA ALA A 114 14.84 -2.86 -13.69
C ALA A 114 15.22 -2.54 -15.13
N ILE A 115 15.07 -1.26 -15.51
CA ILE A 115 15.36 -0.77 -16.86
C ILE A 115 16.82 -0.32 -16.96
N PHE A 116 17.29 0.39 -15.93
CA PHE A 116 18.62 0.98 -15.89
C PHE A 116 19.15 1.00 -14.47
N TYR A 117 20.42 0.67 -14.30
CA TYR A 117 21.15 0.88 -13.06
C TYR A 117 22.47 1.60 -13.33
N SER A 118 22.65 2.77 -12.72
CA SER A 118 23.77 3.66 -13.03
C SER A 118 25.13 2.97 -12.76
N PRO A 119 26.18 3.25 -13.56
CA PRO A 119 27.52 2.73 -13.28
C PRO A 119 28.01 3.05 -11.86
N ALA A 120 27.67 4.25 -11.36
CA ALA A 120 28.03 4.69 -10.01
C ALA A 120 27.23 3.99 -8.90
N GLY A 121 26.12 3.32 -9.23
CA GLY A 121 25.27 2.62 -8.28
C GLY A 121 24.32 3.53 -7.49
N ASP A 122 24.19 4.78 -7.90
CA ASP A 122 23.47 5.86 -7.21
C ASP A 122 22.08 6.19 -7.78
N ALA A 123 21.66 5.51 -8.86
CA ALA A 123 20.35 5.69 -9.44
C ALA A 123 19.87 4.42 -10.15
N MET A 124 18.64 4.01 -9.87
CA MET A 124 17.97 2.89 -10.52
C MET A 124 16.64 3.34 -11.09
N GLN A 125 16.46 3.13 -12.39
CA GLN A 125 15.19 3.36 -13.06
C GLN A 125 14.46 2.04 -13.22
N LEU A 126 13.21 2.02 -12.80
CA LEU A 126 12.35 0.85 -12.78
C LEU A 126 11.07 1.15 -13.56
N ARG A 127 10.48 0.09 -14.10
CA ARG A 127 9.09 0.06 -14.54
C ARG A 127 8.29 -0.74 -13.55
N ASP A 128 7.23 -0.17 -13.00
CA ASP A 128 6.27 -0.90 -12.18
C ASP A 128 5.01 -1.21 -12.96
N ARG A 129 4.41 -2.36 -12.69
CA ARG A 129 3.01 -2.67 -12.99
C ARG A 129 2.30 -2.97 -11.68
N ALA A 130 1.57 -1.98 -11.19
CA ALA A 130 0.81 -2.04 -9.95
C ALA A 130 -0.62 -2.51 -10.22
N ARG A 131 -1.15 -3.36 -9.35
CA ARG A 131 -2.56 -3.74 -9.33
C ARG A 131 -3.19 -3.14 -8.08
N LEU A 132 -4.10 -2.21 -8.27
CA LEU A 132 -4.66 -1.41 -7.18
C LEU A 132 -6.18 -1.39 -7.27
N GLU A 133 -6.81 -1.32 -6.11
CA GLU A 133 -8.12 -0.69 -6.01
C GLU A 133 -7.94 0.70 -5.41
N ILE A 134 -8.47 1.72 -6.10
CA ILE A 134 -8.43 3.12 -5.69
C ILE A 134 -9.82 3.51 -5.21
N GLN A 135 -9.90 3.99 -3.98
CA GLN A 135 -11.12 4.52 -3.38
C GLN A 135 -10.95 6.03 -3.12
N ILE A 136 -11.94 6.82 -3.54
CA ILE A 136 -12.06 8.23 -3.14
C ILE A 136 -13.08 8.29 -2.01
N MET A 137 -12.68 8.88 -0.90
CA MET A 137 -13.41 8.91 0.36
C MET A 137 -13.86 10.34 0.67
N ASP A 138 -15.11 10.52 1.08
CA ASP A 138 -15.62 11.73 1.74
C ASP A 138 -16.00 11.37 3.18
N GLY A 139 -15.18 11.81 4.14
CA GLY A 139 -15.22 11.29 5.50
C GLY A 139 -15.04 9.76 5.51
N SER A 140 -15.97 9.02 6.10
CA SER A 140 -15.95 7.55 6.11
C SER A 140 -16.64 6.90 4.90
N SER A 141 -17.19 7.70 3.98
CA SER A 141 -17.99 7.19 2.85
C SER A 141 -17.15 7.06 1.59
N VAL A 142 -17.23 5.90 0.93
CA VAL A 142 -16.64 5.70 -0.40
C VAL A 142 -17.55 6.36 -1.44
N ILE A 143 -17.06 7.39 -2.13
CA ILE A 143 -17.81 8.10 -3.18
C ILE A 143 -17.42 7.67 -4.60
N HIS A 144 -16.24 7.06 -4.75
CA HIS A 144 -15.78 6.44 -5.98
C HIS A 144 -14.88 5.26 -5.66
N ARG A 145 -14.96 4.20 -6.47
CA ARG A 145 -14.11 3.02 -6.37
C ARG A 145 -13.84 2.49 -7.77
N GLU A 146 -12.58 2.20 -8.06
CA GLU A 146 -12.16 1.57 -9.30
C GLU A 146 -11.05 0.57 -9.05
N GLN A 147 -11.03 -0.51 -9.85
CA GLN A 147 -9.93 -1.46 -9.88
C GLN A 147 -9.12 -1.22 -11.14
N VAL A 148 -7.81 -1.00 -10.98
CA VAL A 148 -6.93 -0.51 -12.03
C VAL A 148 -5.63 -1.30 -12.07
N ASN A 149 -5.09 -1.42 -13.28
CA ASN A 149 -3.70 -1.82 -13.51
C ASN A 149 -2.96 -0.58 -14.00
N LEU A 150 -2.01 -0.09 -13.22
CA LEU A 150 -1.25 1.11 -13.54
C LEU A 150 0.20 0.76 -13.84
N GLN A 151 0.77 1.43 -14.84
CA GLN A 151 2.19 1.34 -15.13
C GLN A 151 2.89 2.61 -14.64
N TYR A 152 3.94 2.45 -13.84
CA TYR A 152 4.77 3.57 -13.41
C TYR A 152 6.18 3.49 -13.98
N LEU A 153 6.74 4.66 -14.28
CA LEU A 153 8.17 4.85 -14.37
C LEU A 153 8.65 5.37 -13.01
N VAL A 154 9.61 4.67 -12.42
CA VAL A 154 10.11 4.98 -11.08
C VAL A 154 11.60 5.29 -11.16
N LEU A 155 12.03 6.34 -10.46
CA LEU A 155 13.44 6.57 -10.18
C LEU A 155 13.68 6.38 -8.68
N MET A 156 14.55 5.45 -8.33
CA MET A 156 15.02 5.26 -6.96
C MET A 156 16.49 5.64 -6.83
N THR A 157 16.83 6.29 -5.72
CA THR A 157 18.20 6.69 -5.38
C THR A 157 18.53 6.23 -3.95
N PRO A 158 19.78 5.85 -3.64
CA PRO A 158 20.14 5.47 -2.29
C PRO A 158 20.07 6.69 -1.34
N GLY A 159 19.48 6.49 -0.18
CA GLY A 159 19.56 7.35 1.00
C GLY A 159 20.63 6.87 1.97
N ALA A 160 20.50 7.19 3.25
CA ALA A 160 21.46 6.78 4.27
C ALA A 160 21.51 5.26 4.48
N ASP A 161 20.35 4.60 4.53
CA ASP A 161 20.18 3.20 4.92
C ASP A 161 19.12 2.44 4.08
N ARG A 162 18.53 3.12 3.09
CA ARG A 162 17.44 2.60 2.25
C ARG A 162 17.42 3.27 0.89
N TRP A 163 16.74 2.65 -0.06
CA TRP A 163 16.40 3.31 -1.33
C TRP A 163 15.19 4.24 -1.15
N LEU A 164 15.26 5.41 -1.78
CA LEU A 164 14.20 6.41 -1.76
C LEU A 164 13.61 6.57 -3.15
N VAL A 165 12.29 6.69 -3.25
CA VAL A 165 11.57 7.04 -4.48
C VAL A 165 11.74 8.54 -4.70
N ARG A 166 12.46 8.89 -5.77
CA ARG A 166 12.73 10.27 -6.19
C ARG A 166 11.74 10.75 -7.25
N ASP A 167 11.30 9.83 -8.10
CA ASP A 167 10.32 10.07 -9.16
C ASP A 167 9.35 8.89 -9.28
N LEU A 168 8.08 9.19 -9.56
CA LEU A 168 6.99 8.22 -9.69
C LEU A 168 5.95 8.77 -10.67
N GLU A 169 6.08 8.38 -11.94
CA GLU A 169 5.25 8.90 -13.02
C GLU A 169 4.35 7.81 -13.59
N THR A 170 3.06 8.12 -13.75
CA THR A 170 2.15 7.19 -14.43
C THR A 170 2.43 7.25 -15.93
N THR A 171 2.56 6.09 -16.57
CA THR A 171 2.85 5.98 -18.01
C THR A 171 1.79 5.15 -18.71
N PRO A 172 1.53 5.39 -20.01
CA PRO A 172 0.73 4.46 -20.80
C PRO A 172 1.37 3.08 -20.80
N GLU A 173 0.55 2.02 -20.82
CA GLU A 173 1.06 0.67 -21.00
C GLU A 173 1.71 0.55 -22.38
N VAL A 174 3.01 0.27 -22.41
CA VAL A 174 3.74 0.05 -23.65
C VAL A 174 3.70 -1.44 -23.93
N HIS A 175 2.88 -1.85 -24.89
CA HIS A 175 2.92 -3.21 -25.42
C HIS A 175 4.21 -3.34 -26.26
N PRO A 176 5.08 -4.30 -25.96
CA PRO A 176 6.31 -4.53 -26.72
C PRO A 176 6.02 -4.98 -28.16
#